data_AF-E9RVG6-F1
#
_entry.id   AF-E9RVG6-F1
#
_cell.length_a   1.000
_cell.length_b   1.000
_cell.length_c   1.000
_cell.angle_alpha   90.00
_cell.angle_beta   90.00
_cell.angle_gamma   90.00
#
_symmetry.space_group_name_H-M   'P 1'
#
loop_
_entity.id
_entity.type
_entity.pdbx_description
1 polymer ?
#
loop_
_entity_poly.entity_id
_entity_poly.type
_entity_poly.pdbx_seq_one_letter_code
_entity_poly.pdbx_strand_id
1 'polypeptide(L)'
;MEKIKEMSIDLETYSDVDIKKSGVYKYAESENFEILLFAVSIDGGDVIVYDLACGDVLPDEILDAIVSDDVIKWAFNASFERICLSYWMKRNYPDRFCSYSIPEDTVGNYLDPASWRCTMIWSAYMGLPLSLEGVGAVLGLKDQKMKEGKDLIRYFCVPCKPTKSNGGRTRNFPMHAPEKWTVFKSYNKRDVEVEIGIKEKLHKFPVPDFVWEEYLLDQEINDRGILVDLQMVENAIAFDERSKATITDEMLGLTDIDNPNSVSQMKSWLSDQGIEVESLGKKVVAEMIKDAPEDLAQVLSLRQQLAKSSVNRVGEIPLRREISTSHTTVRTVPYTAVQST
;
A
#
# COMPACT_ATOMS: atom_id res chain seq x y z
N MET A 1 -29.60 -21.28 -11.59
CA MET A 1 -28.44 -20.61 -12.20
C MET A 1 -27.29 -21.59 -12.25
N GLU A 2 -26.42 -21.49 -13.25
CA GLU A 2 -25.17 -22.24 -13.24
C GLU A 2 -24.33 -21.81 -12.03
N LYS A 3 -23.59 -22.74 -11.41
CA LYS A 3 -22.73 -22.45 -10.26
C LYS A 3 -21.57 -21.56 -10.74
N ILE A 4 -21.41 -20.39 -10.12
CA ILE A 4 -20.27 -19.48 -10.36
C ILE A 4 -18.97 -20.25 -10.13
N LYS A 5 -18.03 -20.17 -11.06
CA LYS A 5 -16.71 -20.82 -10.96
C LYS A 5 -15.61 -19.79 -10.72
N GLU A 6 -15.72 -18.63 -11.34
CA GLU A 6 -14.77 -17.55 -11.15
C GLU A 6 -15.39 -16.17 -11.28
N MET A 7 -14.73 -15.18 -10.67
CA MET A 7 -15.06 -13.77 -10.80
C MET A 7 -13.79 -12.96 -11.05
N SER A 8 -13.87 -11.91 -11.87
CA SER A 8 -12.83 -10.87 -11.98
C SER A 8 -13.36 -9.59 -11.35
N ILE A 9 -12.64 -9.03 -10.38
CA ILE A 9 -13.14 -7.99 -9.46
C ILE A 9 -12.19 -6.80 -9.49
N ASP A 10 -12.75 -5.59 -9.52
CA ASP A 10 -12.03 -4.35 -9.25
C ASP A 10 -12.87 -3.44 -8.34
N LEU A 11 -12.22 -2.77 -7.39
CA LEU A 11 -12.88 -1.95 -6.37
C LEU A 11 -12.40 -0.52 -6.42
N GLU A 12 -13.35 0.41 -6.31
CA GLU A 12 -13.03 1.80 -5.98
C GLU A 12 -13.44 2.07 -4.54
N THR A 13 -12.49 2.51 -3.72
CA THR A 13 -12.69 2.61 -2.27
C THR A 13 -12.36 4.00 -1.73
N TYR A 14 -12.92 4.35 -0.59
CA TYR A 14 -12.54 5.54 0.18
C TYR A 14 -12.01 5.12 1.56
N SER A 15 -11.01 5.86 2.06
CA SER A 15 -10.62 5.85 3.47
C SER A 15 -10.05 7.21 3.86
N ASP A 16 -10.18 7.57 5.12
CA ASP A 16 -9.48 8.71 5.72
C ASP A 16 -8.00 8.40 6.05
N VAL A 17 -7.60 7.13 5.95
CA VAL A 17 -6.22 6.67 6.14
C VAL A 17 -5.45 6.72 4.81
N ASP A 18 -4.23 7.22 4.85
CA ASP A 18 -3.32 7.22 3.69
C ASP A 18 -2.73 5.83 3.49
N ILE A 19 -3.12 5.15 2.41
CA ILE A 19 -2.67 3.80 2.07
C ILE A 19 -1.16 3.71 1.82
N LYS A 20 -0.54 4.76 1.25
CA LYS A 20 0.90 4.76 0.93
C LYS A 20 1.74 4.79 2.20
N LYS A 21 1.19 5.36 3.29
CA LYS A 21 1.86 5.42 4.59
C LYS A 21 1.56 4.18 5.44
N SER A 22 0.31 3.73 5.42
CA SER A 22 -0.23 2.83 6.44
C SER A 22 -0.41 1.38 5.94
N GLY A 23 -0.45 1.17 4.62
CA GLY A 23 -0.76 -0.12 4.02
C GLY A 23 -2.26 -0.41 3.95
N VAL A 24 -2.62 -1.46 3.19
CA VAL A 24 -4.03 -1.80 2.90
C VAL A 24 -4.82 -2.22 4.14
N TYR A 25 -4.20 -2.96 5.07
CA TYR A 25 -4.86 -3.41 6.30
C TYR A 25 -5.41 -2.22 7.09
N LYS A 26 -4.55 -1.24 7.39
CA LYS A 26 -4.95 -0.01 8.07
C LYS A 26 -5.92 0.86 7.28
N TYR A 27 -5.73 0.90 5.99
CA TYR A 27 -6.61 1.62 5.08
C TYR A 27 -8.05 1.08 5.17
N ALA A 28 -8.23 -0.24 5.14
CA ALA A 28 -9.52 -0.92 5.17
C ALA A 28 -10.11 -1.08 6.59
N GLU A 29 -9.27 -1.11 7.62
CA GLU A 29 -9.71 -1.19 9.03
C GLU A 29 -10.48 0.07 9.47
N SER A 30 -10.17 1.24 8.88
CA SER A 30 -10.80 2.51 9.26
C SER A 30 -12.32 2.40 9.36
N GLU A 31 -12.90 3.00 10.41
CA GLU A 31 -14.35 3.12 10.55
C GLU A 31 -14.97 3.90 9.38
N ASN A 32 -14.21 4.81 8.77
CA ASN A 32 -14.62 5.60 7.60
C ASN A 32 -14.33 4.92 6.26
N PHE A 33 -13.81 3.69 6.26
CA PHE A 33 -13.57 2.93 5.03
C PHE A 33 -14.89 2.56 4.34
N GLU A 34 -14.95 2.77 3.02
CA GLU A 34 -16.10 2.42 2.19
C GLU A 34 -15.64 1.83 0.86
N ILE A 35 -16.31 0.76 0.40
CA ILE A 35 -16.28 0.38 -1.01
C ILE A 35 -17.33 1.25 -1.71
N LEU A 36 -16.88 2.07 -2.66
CA LEU A 36 -17.72 3.02 -3.38
C LEU A 36 -18.31 2.39 -4.65
N LEU A 37 -17.48 1.73 -5.44
CA LEU A 37 -17.85 1.00 -6.66
C LEU A 37 -17.30 -0.41 -6.60
N PHE A 38 -18.10 -1.37 -7.07
CA PHE A 38 -17.71 -2.77 -7.20
C PHE A 38 -17.96 -3.21 -8.64
N ALA A 39 -16.90 -3.39 -9.43
CA ALA A 39 -16.97 -3.95 -10.77
C ALA A 39 -16.68 -5.44 -10.73
N VAL A 40 -17.50 -6.23 -11.43
CA VAL A 40 -17.33 -7.68 -11.50
C VAL A 40 -17.73 -8.25 -12.84
N SER A 41 -16.96 -9.22 -13.32
CA SER A 41 -17.36 -10.17 -14.36
C SER A 41 -17.48 -11.56 -13.73
N ILE A 42 -18.58 -12.26 -14.02
CA ILE A 42 -18.86 -13.63 -13.56
C ILE A 42 -18.60 -14.57 -14.73
N ASP A 43 -17.75 -15.58 -14.52
CA ASP A 43 -17.44 -16.64 -15.49
C ASP A 43 -17.05 -16.12 -16.89
N GLY A 44 -16.36 -14.98 -16.95
CA GLY A 44 -15.94 -14.33 -18.20
C GLY A 44 -17.06 -13.62 -18.96
N GLY A 45 -18.23 -13.43 -18.34
CA GLY A 45 -19.34 -12.65 -18.88
C GLY A 45 -19.11 -11.15 -18.85
N ASP A 46 -20.16 -10.39 -19.20
CA ASP A 46 -20.11 -8.93 -19.21
C ASP A 46 -19.77 -8.34 -17.83
N VAL A 47 -18.96 -7.29 -17.81
CA VAL A 47 -18.64 -6.55 -16.57
C VAL A 47 -19.83 -5.71 -16.13
N ILE A 48 -20.26 -5.91 -14.89
CA ILE A 48 -21.30 -5.14 -14.20
C ILE A 48 -20.64 -4.29 -13.12
N VAL A 49 -21.07 -3.04 -12.98
CA VAL A 49 -20.63 -2.12 -11.91
C VAL A 49 -21.78 -1.85 -10.97
N TYR A 50 -21.59 -2.10 -9.68
CA TYR A 50 -22.52 -1.77 -8.61
C TYR A 50 -22.05 -0.47 -7.93
N ASP A 51 -22.92 0.55 -7.94
CA ASP A 51 -22.71 1.88 -7.35
C ASP A 51 -23.11 1.88 -5.87
N LEU A 52 -22.29 1.22 -5.04
CA LEU A 52 -22.57 1.03 -3.62
C LEU A 52 -22.67 2.38 -2.87
N ALA A 53 -21.88 3.37 -3.27
CA ALA A 53 -21.96 4.74 -2.72
C ALA A 53 -23.30 5.44 -3.01
N CYS A 54 -24.04 4.99 -4.02
CA CYS A 54 -25.37 5.49 -4.36
C CYS A 54 -26.51 4.51 -4.03
N GLY A 55 -26.23 3.45 -3.25
CA GLY A 55 -27.24 2.57 -2.67
C GLY A 55 -27.51 1.28 -3.44
N ASP A 56 -26.70 0.93 -4.44
CA ASP A 56 -26.77 -0.41 -5.03
C ASP A 56 -26.41 -1.47 -3.97
N VAL A 57 -27.03 -2.64 -4.08
CA VAL A 57 -26.78 -3.78 -3.20
C VAL A 57 -26.24 -4.93 -4.05
N LEU A 58 -25.18 -5.59 -3.57
CA LEU A 58 -24.66 -6.78 -4.23
C LEU A 58 -25.69 -7.93 -4.12
N PRO A 59 -26.00 -8.63 -5.22
CA PRO A 59 -26.76 -9.86 -5.20
C PRO A 59 -26.18 -10.91 -4.25
N ASP A 60 -27.06 -11.70 -3.63
CA ASP A 60 -26.67 -12.77 -2.69
C ASP A 60 -25.67 -13.76 -3.29
N GLU A 61 -25.82 -14.10 -4.56
CA GLU A 61 -24.91 -14.98 -5.29
C GLU A 61 -23.48 -14.43 -5.39
N ILE A 62 -23.31 -13.10 -5.50
CA ILE A 62 -21.99 -12.45 -5.50
C ILE A 62 -21.42 -12.45 -4.08
N LEU A 63 -22.25 -12.15 -3.07
CA LEU A 63 -21.84 -12.21 -1.66
C LEU A 63 -21.35 -13.61 -1.27
N ASP A 64 -22.09 -14.65 -1.67
CA ASP A 64 -21.73 -16.05 -1.44
C ASP A 64 -20.46 -16.44 -2.22
N ALA A 65 -20.32 -15.95 -3.45
CA ALA A 65 -19.12 -16.19 -4.25
C ALA A 65 -17.87 -15.51 -3.67
N ILE A 66 -17.99 -14.34 -3.03
CA ILE A 66 -16.87 -13.64 -2.37
C ILE A 66 -16.29 -14.49 -1.23
N VAL A 67 -17.14 -15.13 -0.41
CA VAL A 67 -16.71 -15.90 0.77
C VAL A 67 -16.43 -17.37 0.48
N SER A 68 -16.79 -17.88 -0.71
CA SER A 68 -16.68 -19.29 -1.05
C SER A 68 -15.32 -19.65 -1.63
N ASP A 69 -14.58 -20.57 -1.01
CA ASP A 69 -13.27 -21.02 -1.54
C ASP A 69 -13.36 -21.89 -2.80
N ASP A 70 -14.57 -22.32 -3.18
CA ASP A 70 -14.82 -23.00 -4.44
C ASP A 70 -14.80 -22.06 -5.65
N VAL A 71 -14.90 -20.75 -5.43
CA VAL A 71 -14.93 -19.73 -6.49
C VAL A 71 -13.58 -19.03 -6.56
N ILE A 72 -12.95 -19.06 -7.73
CA ILE A 72 -11.68 -18.35 -7.95
C ILE A 72 -11.94 -16.86 -8.19
N LYS A 73 -11.36 -15.99 -7.37
CA LYS A 73 -11.42 -14.54 -7.55
C LYS A 73 -10.13 -14.05 -8.20
N TRP A 74 -10.27 -13.32 -9.28
CA TRP A 74 -9.20 -12.63 -9.98
C TRP A 74 -9.26 -11.14 -9.69
N ALA A 75 -8.10 -10.54 -9.45
CA ALA A 75 -7.94 -9.10 -9.41
C ALA A 75 -6.50 -8.69 -9.79
N PHE A 76 -6.33 -7.51 -10.38
CA PHE A 76 -5.02 -6.92 -10.63
C PHE A 76 -4.46 -6.27 -9.35
N ASN A 77 -3.65 -7.03 -8.61
CA ASN A 77 -3.23 -6.77 -7.22
C ASN A 77 -4.21 -7.30 -6.14
N ALA A 78 -4.72 -8.52 -6.34
CA ALA A 78 -5.70 -9.22 -5.47
C ALA A 78 -5.55 -9.11 -3.95
N SER A 79 -4.36 -8.84 -3.42
CA SER A 79 -4.18 -8.52 -2.00
C SER A 79 -5.00 -7.30 -1.56
N PHE A 80 -5.15 -6.29 -2.43
CA PHE A 80 -5.90 -5.09 -2.13
C PHE A 80 -7.40 -5.40 -2.01
N GLU A 81 -7.97 -6.02 -3.05
CA GLU A 81 -9.39 -6.33 -3.14
C GLU A 81 -9.80 -7.30 -2.04
N ARG A 82 -9.01 -8.35 -1.79
CA ARG A 82 -9.27 -9.33 -0.73
C ARG A 82 -9.34 -8.68 0.65
N ILE A 83 -8.38 -7.81 0.99
CA ILE A 83 -8.35 -7.16 2.31
C ILE A 83 -9.49 -6.15 2.44
N CYS A 84 -9.73 -5.33 1.42
CA CYS A 84 -10.88 -4.41 1.40
C CYS A 84 -12.22 -5.15 1.57
N LEU A 85 -12.41 -6.26 0.84
CA LEU A 85 -13.62 -7.08 0.94
C LEU A 85 -13.72 -7.81 2.28
N SER A 86 -12.60 -8.18 2.89
CA SER A 86 -12.61 -8.81 4.22
C SER A 86 -13.25 -7.90 5.28
N TYR A 87 -12.78 -6.65 5.38
CA TYR A 87 -13.37 -5.70 6.32
C TYR A 87 -14.79 -5.30 5.95
N TRP A 88 -15.07 -5.14 4.65
CA TRP A 88 -16.40 -4.77 4.19
C TRP A 88 -17.43 -5.89 4.44
N MET A 89 -17.11 -7.15 4.14
CA MET A 89 -17.96 -8.31 4.41
C MET A 89 -18.18 -8.49 5.91
N LYS A 90 -17.11 -8.40 6.71
CA LYS A 90 -17.23 -8.49 8.18
C LYS A 90 -18.14 -7.41 8.77
N ARG A 91 -18.11 -6.18 8.20
CA ARG A 91 -18.91 -5.05 8.68
C ARG A 91 -20.37 -5.12 8.22
N ASN A 92 -20.61 -5.46 6.96
CA ASN A 92 -21.93 -5.37 6.33
C ASN A 92 -22.70 -6.69 6.30
N TYR A 93 -21.99 -7.83 6.32
CA TYR A 93 -22.55 -9.18 6.24
C TYR A 93 -21.86 -10.13 7.23
N PRO A 94 -21.84 -9.81 8.54
CA PRO A 94 -21.12 -10.60 9.54
C PRO A 94 -21.56 -12.06 9.60
N ASP A 95 -22.84 -12.35 9.33
CA ASP A 95 -23.38 -13.72 9.31
C ASP A 95 -22.85 -14.57 8.15
N ARG A 96 -22.31 -13.94 7.10
CA ARG A 96 -21.69 -14.62 5.94
C ARG A 96 -20.17 -14.68 6.03
N PHE A 97 -19.55 -13.82 6.85
CA PHE A 97 -18.10 -13.72 6.92
C PHE A 97 -17.51 -14.88 7.72
N CYS A 98 -16.60 -15.62 7.09
CA CYS A 98 -15.79 -16.62 7.76
C CYS A 98 -14.31 -16.33 7.46
N SER A 99 -13.48 -16.37 8.49
CA SER A 99 -12.03 -16.37 8.32
C SER A 99 -11.52 -17.80 8.11
N TYR A 100 -10.25 -17.94 7.77
CA TYR A 100 -9.65 -19.19 7.28
C TYR A 100 -8.77 -19.93 8.28
N SER A 101 -8.69 -19.44 9.52
CA SER A 101 -7.90 -20.05 10.58
C SER A 101 -8.71 -20.23 11.87
N ILE A 102 -8.07 -20.77 12.90
CA ILE A 102 -8.67 -20.94 14.22
C ILE A 102 -8.91 -19.58 14.90
N PRO A 103 -9.88 -19.46 15.82
CA PRO A 103 -10.20 -18.20 16.50
C PRO A 103 -9.03 -17.57 17.26
N GLU A 104 -8.04 -18.37 17.67
CA GLU A 104 -6.84 -17.92 18.38
C GLU A 104 -5.77 -17.31 17.46
N ASP A 105 -5.88 -17.49 16.14
CA ASP A 105 -4.97 -16.90 15.16
C ASP A 105 -5.29 -15.40 14.96
N THR A 106 -4.26 -14.66 14.58
CA THR A 106 -4.31 -13.21 14.31
C THR A 106 -4.97 -12.84 12.98
N VAL A 107 -5.35 -13.84 12.16
CA VAL A 107 -5.91 -13.65 10.82
C VAL A 107 -7.44 -13.58 10.79
N GLY A 108 -8.11 -13.65 11.93
CA GLY A 108 -9.58 -13.71 12.06
C GLY A 108 -10.39 -12.57 11.42
N ASN A 109 -9.71 -11.58 10.83
CA ASN A 109 -10.31 -10.45 10.12
C ASN A 109 -10.32 -10.62 8.60
N TYR A 110 -9.74 -11.69 8.04
CA TYR A 110 -9.48 -11.80 6.61
C TYR A 110 -10.14 -13.02 5.95
N LEU A 111 -10.56 -12.83 4.69
CA LEU A 111 -10.96 -13.89 3.77
C LEU A 111 -9.76 -14.76 3.40
N ASP A 112 -10.00 -16.05 3.18
CA ASP A 112 -8.95 -17.00 2.77
C ASP A 112 -8.27 -16.55 1.47
N PRO A 113 -6.93 -16.42 1.43
CA PRO A 113 -6.20 -16.17 0.19
C PRO A 113 -6.18 -17.35 -0.81
N ALA A 114 -6.51 -18.58 -0.41
CA ALA A 114 -6.36 -19.79 -1.24
C ALA A 114 -7.16 -19.73 -2.57
N SER A 115 -8.34 -19.11 -2.54
CA SER A 115 -9.22 -18.94 -3.69
C SER A 115 -8.98 -17.64 -4.48
N TRP A 116 -7.93 -16.89 -4.17
CA TRP A 116 -7.57 -15.65 -4.87
C TRP A 116 -6.42 -15.85 -5.85
N ARG A 117 -6.50 -15.18 -7.00
CA ARG A 117 -5.47 -15.18 -8.03
C ARG A 117 -5.20 -13.75 -8.47
N CYS A 118 -3.92 -13.46 -8.69
CA CYS A 118 -3.45 -12.11 -8.94
C CYS A 118 -2.87 -11.98 -10.35
N THR A 119 -3.53 -11.21 -11.21
CA THR A 119 -3.10 -11.00 -12.59
C THR A 119 -1.76 -10.23 -12.66
N MET A 120 -1.44 -9.43 -11.64
CA MET A 120 -0.12 -8.79 -11.47
C MET A 120 0.99 -9.81 -11.17
N ILE A 121 0.73 -10.85 -10.37
CA ILE A 121 1.70 -11.94 -10.12
C ILE A 121 1.94 -12.75 -11.39
N TRP A 122 0.89 -13.06 -12.13
CA TRP A 122 1.03 -13.69 -13.45
C TRP A 122 1.89 -12.85 -14.39
N SER A 123 1.67 -11.53 -14.40
CA SER A 123 2.48 -10.59 -15.18
C SER A 123 3.95 -10.60 -14.75
N ALA A 124 4.22 -10.58 -13.44
CA ALA A 124 5.57 -10.64 -12.89
C ALA A 124 6.30 -11.94 -13.29
N TYR A 125 5.61 -13.08 -13.20
CA TYR A 125 6.15 -14.38 -13.62
C TYR A 125 6.56 -14.39 -15.11
N MET A 126 5.79 -13.68 -15.94
CA MET A 126 6.06 -13.53 -17.37
C MET A 126 7.11 -12.45 -17.71
N GLY A 127 7.69 -11.79 -16.69
CA GLY A 127 8.64 -10.68 -16.89
C GLY A 127 7.99 -9.42 -17.48
N LEU A 128 6.68 -9.25 -17.31
CA LEU A 128 5.92 -8.09 -17.78
C LEU A 128 5.93 -6.96 -16.75
N PRO A 129 5.55 -5.72 -17.14
CA PRO A 129 5.38 -4.62 -16.19
C PRO A 129 4.44 -4.98 -15.03
N LEU A 130 4.56 -4.27 -13.90
CA LEU A 130 3.72 -4.53 -12.71
C LEU A 130 2.52 -3.56 -12.60
N SER A 131 2.24 -2.78 -13.64
CA SER A 131 1.08 -1.89 -13.71
C SER A 131 0.10 -2.37 -14.77
N LEU A 132 -1.20 -2.22 -14.51
CA LEU A 132 -2.27 -2.64 -15.43
C LEU A 132 -2.10 -1.97 -16.81
N GLU A 133 -1.80 -0.67 -16.83
CA GLU A 133 -1.48 0.09 -18.05
C GLU A 133 -0.24 -0.48 -18.76
N GLY A 134 0.83 -0.77 -18.03
CA GLY A 134 2.08 -1.27 -18.60
C GLY A 134 1.92 -2.65 -19.23
N VAL A 135 1.24 -3.57 -18.55
CA VAL A 135 0.95 -4.91 -19.07
C VAL A 135 0.03 -4.83 -20.29
N GLY A 136 -1.05 -4.05 -20.18
CA GLY A 136 -2.00 -3.86 -21.29
C GLY A 136 -1.31 -3.32 -22.53
N ALA A 137 -0.37 -2.38 -22.39
CA ALA A 137 0.40 -1.82 -23.49
C ALA A 137 1.33 -2.86 -24.13
N VAL A 138 2.09 -3.63 -23.33
CA VAL A 138 3.01 -4.66 -23.84
C VAL A 138 2.25 -5.80 -24.55
N LEU A 139 1.09 -6.19 -24.04
CA LEU A 139 0.25 -7.22 -24.65
C LEU A 139 -0.59 -6.73 -25.84
N GLY A 140 -0.52 -5.43 -26.15
CA GLY A 140 -1.24 -4.84 -27.28
C GLY A 140 -2.76 -4.97 -27.16
N LEU A 141 -3.30 -4.81 -25.94
CA LEU A 141 -4.74 -4.84 -25.73
C LEU A 141 -5.43 -3.68 -26.45
N LYS A 142 -6.58 -3.95 -27.06
CA LYS A 142 -7.37 -2.90 -27.74
C LYS A 142 -7.89 -1.89 -26.74
N ASP A 143 -8.36 -2.39 -25.62
CA ASP A 143 -8.79 -1.61 -24.47
C ASP A 143 -7.61 -1.43 -23.51
N GLN A 144 -7.39 -0.18 -23.10
CA GLN A 144 -6.33 0.21 -22.17
C GLN A 144 -6.95 0.92 -20.97
N LYS A 145 -6.23 0.94 -19.84
CA LYS A 145 -6.58 1.73 -18.65
C LYS A 145 -6.78 3.20 -19.04
N MET A 146 -7.81 3.85 -18.50
CA MET A 146 -8.08 5.27 -18.82
C MET A 146 -7.08 6.18 -18.08
N LYS A 147 -6.60 7.22 -18.76
CA LYS A 147 -5.59 8.14 -18.20
C LYS A 147 -6.16 9.05 -17.11
N GLU A 148 -7.46 9.32 -17.18
CA GLU A 148 -8.21 10.15 -16.25
C GLU A 148 -8.39 9.49 -14.86
N GLY A 149 -8.15 8.18 -14.75
CA GLY A 149 -8.36 7.40 -13.53
C GLY A 149 -7.67 7.99 -12.29
N LYS A 150 -6.41 8.43 -12.44
CA LYS A 150 -5.64 8.99 -11.32
C LYS A 150 -6.29 10.23 -10.70
N ASP A 151 -6.88 11.09 -11.53
CA ASP A 151 -7.55 12.31 -11.05
C ASP A 151 -8.90 11.98 -10.42
N LEU A 152 -9.59 10.94 -10.90
CA LEU A 152 -10.85 10.46 -10.34
C LEU A 152 -10.65 9.78 -8.98
N ILE A 153 -9.68 8.88 -8.86
CA ILE A 153 -9.26 8.25 -7.60
C ILE A 153 -8.90 9.34 -6.59
N ARG A 154 -8.04 10.29 -6.96
CA ARG A 154 -7.69 11.40 -6.07
C ARG A 154 -8.89 12.23 -5.62
N TYR A 155 -9.91 12.37 -6.47
CA TYR A 155 -11.08 13.18 -6.17
C TYR A 155 -12.07 12.47 -5.23
N PHE A 156 -12.35 11.18 -5.45
CA PHE A 156 -13.38 10.42 -4.72
C PHE A 156 -12.84 9.52 -3.60
N CYS A 157 -11.65 8.96 -3.76
CA CYS A 157 -11.08 7.95 -2.86
C CYS A 157 -10.23 8.52 -1.71
N VAL A 158 -9.88 9.81 -1.78
CA VAL A 158 -8.94 10.47 -0.85
C VAL A 158 -9.60 11.69 -0.21
N PRO A 159 -9.37 11.96 1.10
CA PRO A 159 -9.81 13.20 1.73
C PRO A 159 -9.35 14.44 0.97
N CYS A 160 -10.23 15.43 0.86
CA CYS A 160 -9.91 16.69 0.20
C CYS A 160 -9.58 17.77 1.23
N LYS A 161 -8.68 18.70 0.87
CA LYS A 161 -8.38 19.84 1.74
C LYS A 161 -9.58 20.80 1.73
N PRO A 162 -10.01 21.33 2.90
CA PRO A 162 -11.07 22.32 2.94
C PRO A 162 -10.61 23.63 2.27
N THR A 163 -11.37 24.10 1.29
CA THR A 163 -11.12 25.36 0.59
C THR A 163 -12.40 26.20 0.51
N LYS A 164 -12.27 27.49 0.21
CA LYS A 164 -13.45 28.32 -0.07
C LYS A 164 -14.23 27.81 -1.28
N SER A 165 -13.54 27.34 -2.31
CA SER A 165 -14.16 26.87 -3.56
C SER A 165 -14.91 25.55 -3.44
N ASN A 166 -14.53 24.68 -2.49
CA ASN A 166 -15.24 23.43 -2.23
C ASN A 166 -16.21 23.52 -1.04
N GLY A 167 -16.45 24.71 -0.50
CA GLY A 167 -17.36 24.92 0.63
C GLY A 167 -16.84 24.39 1.97
N GLY A 168 -15.52 24.25 2.14
CA GLY A 168 -14.91 23.74 3.37
C GLY A 168 -15.03 22.22 3.55
N ARG A 169 -15.37 21.49 2.48
CA ARG A 169 -15.49 20.03 2.52
C ARG A 169 -14.15 19.36 2.78
N THR A 170 -14.20 18.24 3.50
CA THR A 170 -13.07 17.35 3.76
C THR A 170 -13.13 16.05 2.96
N ARG A 171 -14.23 15.81 2.23
CA ARG A 171 -14.44 14.67 1.33
C ARG A 171 -15.33 15.07 0.15
N ASN A 172 -15.11 14.45 -1.01
CA ASN A 172 -16.03 14.58 -2.14
C ASN A 172 -16.92 13.34 -2.27
N PHE A 173 -18.23 13.54 -2.38
CA PHE A 173 -19.23 12.51 -2.63
C PHE A 173 -19.66 12.53 -4.10
N PRO A 174 -20.31 11.46 -4.62
CA PRO A 174 -20.82 11.40 -5.99
C PRO A 174 -21.61 12.65 -6.40
N MET A 175 -22.49 13.14 -5.52
CA MET A 175 -23.33 14.33 -5.73
C MET A 175 -22.55 15.63 -5.96
N HIS A 176 -21.27 15.69 -5.58
CA HIS A 176 -20.43 16.88 -5.75
C HIS A 176 -19.86 17.02 -7.16
N ALA A 177 -19.80 15.92 -7.92
CA ALA A 177 -19.37 15.93 -9.32
C ALA A 177 -20.00 14.75 -10.09
N PRO A 178 -21.32 14.77 -10.37
CA PRO A 178 -22.04 13.65 -10.97
C PRO A 178 -21.49 13.20 -12.34
N GLU A 179 -21.02 14.16 -13.14
CA GLU A 179 -20.37 13.86 -14.43
C GLU A 179 -19.06 13.09 -14.24
N LYS A 180 -18.21 13.51 -13.28
CA LYS A 180 -17.00 12.76 -12.94
C LYS A 180 -17.32 11.39 -12.36
N TRP A 181 -18.39 11.27 -11.58
CA TRP A 181 -18.84 10.00 -11.02
C TRP A 181 -19.24 9.01 -12.13
N THR A 182 -19.93 9.50 -13.16
CA THR A 182 -20.27 8.68 -14.34
C THR A 182 -19.02 8.18 -15.06
N VAL A 183 -18.02 9.04 -15.25
CA VAL A 183 -16.73 8.63 -15.84
C VAL A 183 -16.01 7.62 -14.93
N PHE A 184 -16.09 7.79 -13.62
CA PHE A 184 -15.46 6.89 -12.66
C PHE A 184 -16.03 5.48 -12.67
N LYS A 185 -17.35 5.34 -12.87
CA LYS A 185 -17.98 4.03 -13.13
C LYS A 185 -17.49 3.37 -14.40
N SER A 186 -17.36 4.14 -15.48
CA SER A 186 -16.78 3.62 -16.73
C SER A 186 -15.32 3.21 -16.57
N TYR A 187 -14.56 3.92 -15.74
CA TYR A 187 -13.18 3.60 -15.41
C TYR A 187 -13.06 2.28 -14.64
N ASN A 188 -13.81 2.09 -13.55
CA ASN A 188 -13.82 0.85 -12.77
C ASN A 188 -14.27 -0.35 -13.63
N LYS A 189 -15.28 -0.16 -14.51
CA LYS A 189 -15.65 -1.17 -15.51
C LYS A 189 -14.47 -1.52 -16.43
N ARG A 190 -13.79 -0.50 -16.95
CA ARG A 190 -12.69 -0.64 -17.91
C ARG A 190 -11.50 -1.39 -17.30
N ASP A 191 -11.19 -1.17 -16.03
CA ASP A 191 -10.06 -1.86 -15.39
C ASP A 191 -10.30 -3.38 -15.30
N VAL A 192 -11.53 -3.84 -15.02
CA VAL A 192 -11.90 -5.27 -15.11
C VAL A 192 -11.81 -5.79 -16.55
N GLU A 193 -12.31 -5.04 -17.55
CA GLU A 193 -12.21 -5.43 -18.96
C GLU A 193 -10.75 -5.63 -19.40
N VAL A 194 -9.85 -4.72 -18.97
CA VAL A 194 -8.41 -4.81 -19.24
C VAL A 194 -7.81 -6.01 -18.53
N GLU A 195 -8.15 -6.26 -17.26
CA GLU A 195 -7.68 -7.43 -16.53
C GLU A 195 -8.06 -8.74 -17.22
N ILE A 196 -9.33 -8.89 -17.62
CA ILE A 196 -9.80 -10.05 -18.37
C ILE A 196 -9.00 -10.20 -19.66
N GLY A 197 -8.79 -9.11 -20.40
CA GLY A 197 -7.96 -9.11 -21.60
C GLY A 197 -6.52 -9.56 -21.35
N ILE A 198 -5.92 -9.18 -20.22
CA ILE A 198 -4.59 -9.68 -19.82
C ILE A 198 -4.67 -11.19 -19.56
N LYS A 199 -5.62 -11.63 -18.74
CA LYS A 199 -5.81 -13.05 -18.41
C LYS A 199 -6.00 -13.90 -19.67
N GLU A 200 -6.80 -13.44 -20.63
CA GLU A 200 -7.00 -14.09 -21.92
C GLU A 200 -5.74 -14.17 -22.77
N LYS A 201 -4.82 -13.19 -22.67
CA LYS A 201 -3.52 -13.28 -23.35
C LYS A 201 -2.59 -14.26 -22.63
N LEU A 202 -2.61 -14.24 -21.30
CA LEU A 202 -1.69 -15.01 -20.47
C LEU A 202 -2.12 -16.47 -20.27
N HIS A 203 -3.38 -16.85 -20.51
CA HIS A 203 -3.87 -18.23 -20.27
C HIS A 203 -3.03 -19.32 -20.98
N LYS A 204 -2.36 -18.99 -22.09
CA LYS A 204 -1.48 -19.91 -22.82
C LYS A 204 -0.14 -20.17 -22.11
N PHE A 205 0.16 -19.41 -21.09
CA PHE A 205 1.40 -19.43 -20.32
C PHE A 205 1.07 -19.50 -18.82
N PRO A 206 0.44 -20.59 -18.35
CA PRO A 206 -0.01 -20.70 -16.97
C PRO A 206 1.15 -20.57 -15.99
N VAL A 207 0.90 -19.85 -14.89
CA VAL A 207 1.78 -19.83 -13.73
C VAL A 207 1.78 -21.22 -13.09
N PRO A 208 2.96 -21.83 -12.84
CA PRO A 208 3.05 -23.10 -12.14
C PRO A 208 2.45 -23.06 -10.73
N ASP A 209 1.88 -24.18 -10.28
CA ASP A 209 1.19 -24.26 -8.97
C ASP A 209 2.08 -23.84 -7.80
N PHE A 210 3.36 -24.20 -7.80
CA PHE A 210 4.28 -23.82 -6.72
C PHE A 210 4.43 -22.30 -6.54
N VAL A 211 4.26 -21.51 -7.61
CA VAL A 211 4.30 -20.03 -7.52
C VAL A 211 3.01 -19.50 -6.88
N TRP A 212 1.87 -20.17 -7.11
CA TRP A 212 0.63 -19.84 -6.41
C TRP A 212 0.68 -20.24 -4.94
N GLU A 213 1.35 -21.35 -4.60
CA GLU A 213 1.63 -21.74 -3.22
C GLU A 213 2.53 -20.71 -2.51
N GLU A 214 3.56 -20.20 -3.19
CA GLU A 214 4.41 -19.11 -2.68
C GLU A 214 3.62 -17.80 -2.48
N TYR A 215 2.76 -17.45 -3.43
CA TYR A 215 1.84 -16.31 -3.29
C TYR A 215 0.92 -16.48 -2.08
N LEU A 216 0.31 -17.65 -1.93
CA LEU A 216 -0.55 -17.97 -0.79
C LEU A 216 0.21 -17.79 0.54
N LEU A 217 1.42 -18.36 0.64
CA LEU A 217 2.25 -18.24 1.83
C LEU A 217 2.61 -16.79 2.16
N ASP A 218 2.94 -15.98 1.15
CA ASP A 218 3.17 -14.53 1.32
C ASP A 218 1.92 -13.84 1.89
N GLN A 219 0.73 -14.15 1.36
CA GLN A 219 -0.51 -13.56 1.86
C GLN A 219 -0.78 -13.94 3.31
N GLU A 220 -0.61 -15.22 3.67
CA GLU A 220 -0.81 -15.65 5.06
C GLU A 220 0.21 -15.03 6.03
N ILE A 221 1.47 -14.86 5.62
CA ILE A 221 2.49 -14.19 6.43
C ILE A 221 2.10 -12.73 6.67
N ASN A 222 1.65 -12.02 5.64
CA ASN A 222 1.22 -10.63 5.75
C ASN A 222 -0.06 -10.50 6.59
N ASP A 223 -1.02 -11.42 6.46
CA ASP A 223 -2.24 -11.49 7.26
C ASP A 223 -1.92 -11.72 8.74
N ARG A 224 -0.94 -12.55 9.07
CA ARG A 224 -0.52 -12.79 10.47
C ARG A 224 0.28 -11.63 11.05
N GLY A 225 1.10 -10.99 10.23
CA GLY A 225 1.99 -9.91 10.66
C GLY A 225 3.02 -10.33 11.71
N ILE A 226 3.64 -9.34 12.35
CA ILE A 226 4.63 -9.54 13.41
C ILE A 226 4.19 -8.88 14.71
N LEU A 227 4.36 -9.57 15.83
CA LEU A 227 4.15 -9.01 17.15
C LEU A 227 5.32 -8.10 17.50
N VAL A 228 5.03 -6.87 17.94
CA VAL A 228 6.05 -5.87 18.27
C VAL A 228 5.79 -5.28 19.66
N ASP A 229 6.83 -5.21 20.49
CA ASP A 229 6.81 -4.48 21.75
C ASP A 229 6.80 -2.97 21.48
N LEU A 230 5.62 -2.36 21.60
CA LEU A 230 5.45 -0.93 21.37
C LEU A 230 6.18 -0.07 22.40
N GLN A 231 6.33 -0.54 23.65
CA GLN A 231 7.05 0.20 24.67
C GLN A 231 8.54 0.27 24.31
N MET A 232 9.10 -0.82 23.78
CA MET A 232 10.47 -0.82 23.25
C MET A 232 10.61 0.16 22.08
N VAL A 233 9.64 0.17 21.15
CA VAL A 233 9.63 1.08 19.98
C VAL A 233 9.59 2.55 20.41
N GLU A 234 8.66 2.91 21.30
CA GLU A 234 8.49 4.28 21.82
C GLU A 234 9.76 4.74 22.55
N ASN A 235 10.33 3.89 23.40
CA ASN A 235 11.59 4.20 24.07
C ASN A 235 12.73 4.38 23.07
N ALA A 236 12.85 3.52 22.06
CA ALA A 236 13.88 3.63 21.03
C ALA A 236 13.79 4.94 20.25
N ILE A 237 12.58 5.38 19.90
CA ILE A 237 12.33 6.68 19.27
C ILE A 237 12.77 7.82 20.20
N ALA A 238 12.35 7.78 21.46
CA ALA A 238 12.73 8.81 22.44
C ALA A 238 14.25 8.88 22.68
N PHE A 239 14.95 7.73 22.69
CA PHE A 239 16.41 7.68 22.80
C PHE A 239 17.10 8.29 21.57
N ASP A 240 16.59 8.00 20.36
CA ASP A 240 17.13 8.57 19.13
C ASP A 240 16.95 10.09 19.06
N GLU A 241 15.77 10.60 19.44
CA GLU A 241 15.50 12.04 19.48
C GLU A 241 16.46 12.77 20.43
N ARG A 242 16.67 12.22 21.64
CA ARG A 242 17.63 12.78 22.60
C ARG A 242 19.06 12.71 22.07
N SER A 243 19.46 11.56 21.50
CA SER A 243 20.79 11.40 20.91
C SER A 243 21.04 12.38 19.77
N LYS A 244 20.05 12.59 18.90
CA LYS A 244 20.13 13.56 17.79
C LYS A 244 20.24 14.99 18.30
N ALA A 245 19.47 15.36 19.33
CA ALA A 245 19.58 16.67 19.94
C ALA A 245 21.00 16.89 20.52
N THR A 246 21.51 15.96 21.33
CA THR A 246 22.86 16.04 21.90
C THR A 246 23.95 16.14 20.83
N ILE A 247 23.88 15.30 19.79
CA ILE A 247 24.87 15.33 18.71
C ILE A 247 24.76 16.63 17.88
N THR A 248 23.54 17.14 17.67
CA THR A 248 23.32 18.41 16.95
C THR A 248 23.92 19.57 17.74
N ASP A 249 23.72 19.62 19.06
CA ASP A 249 24.31 20.64 19.94
C ASP A 249 25.84 20.56 19.97
N GLU A 250 26.40 19.35 20.04
CA GLU A 250 27.86 19.14 19.99
C GLU A 250 28.42 19.58 18.63
N MET A 251 27.74 19.25 17.52
CA MET A 251 28.14 19.69 16.20
C MET A 251 28.05 21.22 16.03
N LEU A 252 26.98 21.84 16.53
CA LEU A 252 26.87 23.30 16.57
C LEU A 252 28.05 23.93 17.32
N GLY A 253 28.42 23.37 18.48
CA GLY A 253 29.57 23.86 19.24
C GLY A 253 30.92 23.70 18.54
N LEU A 254 31.09 22.66 17.71
CA LEU A 254 32.33 22.39 16.97
C LEU A 254 32.43 23.14 15.63
N THR A 255 31.30 23.36 14.95
CA THR A 255 31.29 23.82 13.56
C THR A 255 30.57 25.15 13.32
N ASP A 256 29.76 25.61 14.27
CA ASP A 256 28.89 26.80 14.15
C ASP A 256 27.90 26.71 12.96
N ILE A 257 27.51 25.49 12.57
CA ILE A 257 26.61 25.24 11.44
C ILE A 257 25.17 25.09 11.95
N ASP A 258 24.27 25.98 11.53
CA ASP A 258 22.85 25.96 11.91
C ASP A 258 22.14 24.60 11.73
N ASN A 259 22.40 23.91 10.61
CA ASN A 259 21.83 22.59 10.34
C ASN A 259 22.93 21.56 10.00
N PRO A 260 23.47 20.88 11.03
CA PRO A 260 24.46 19.80 10.91
C PRO A 260 24.10 18.67 9.91
N ASN A 261 22.80 18.45 9.67
CA ASN A 261 22.31 17.45 8.72
C ASN A 261 22.30 17.93 7.27
N SER A 262 22.41 19.23 7.02
CA SER A 262 22.51 19.77 5.67
C SER A 262 23.79 19.29 4.99
N VAL A 263 23.64 18.68 3.82
CA VAL A 263 24.80 18.26 3.00
C VAL A 263 25.55 19.48 2.48
N SER A 264 24.83 20.52 2.06
CA SER A 264 25.46 21.73 1.50
C SER A 264 26.24 22.50 2.55
N GLN A 265 25.67 22.73 3.74
CA GLN A 265 26.35 23.47 4.80
C GLN A 265 27.61 22.73 5.29
N MET A 266 27.53 21.41 5.46
CA MET A 266 28.69 20.61 5.86
C MET A 266 29.79 20.60 4.81
N LYS A 267 29.45 20.52 3.52
CA LYS A 267 30.45 20.62 2.45
C LYS A 267 31.17 21.96 2.47
N SER A 268 30.42 23.05 2.66
CA SER A 268 30.99 24.39 2.77
C SER A 268 31.96 24.47 3.95
N TRP A 269 31.55 24.00 5.12
CA TRP A 269 32.40 24.02 6.31
C TRP A 269 33.67 23.16 6.14
N LEU A 270 33.55 21.95 5.58
CA LEU A 270 34.73 21.11 5.31
C LEU A 270 35.70 21.77 4.33
N SER A 271 35.19 22.46 3.30
CA SER A 271 36.00 23.23 2.35
C SER A 271 36.75 24.36 3.06
N ASP A 272 36.10 25.07 3.98
CA ASP A 272 36.74 26.12 4.81
C ASP A 272 37.85 25.55 5.71
N GLN A 273 37.75 24.27 6.10
CA GLN A 273 38.79 23.52 6.82
C GLN A 273 39.84 22.88 5.89
N GLY A 274 39.78 23.14 4.58
CA GLY A 274 40.74 22.66 3.57
C GLY A 274 40.44 21.28 2.99
N ILE A 275 39.24 20.73 3.21
CA ILE A 275 38.81 19.43 2.69
C ILE A 275 37.67 19.59 1.68
N GLU A 276 37.98 19.41 0.40
CA GLU A 276 36.99 19.35 -0.67
C GLU A 276 36.38 17.96 -0.81
N VAL A 277 35.04 17.88 -0.85
CA VAL A 277 34.32 16.59 -0.95
C VAL A 277 33.15 16.61 -1.93
N GLU A 278 33.15 15.63 -2.83
CA GLU A 278 32.04 15.42 -3.77
C GLU A 278 30.82 14.76 -3.12
N SER A 279 31.01 14.00 -2.04
CA SER A 279 29.95 13.25 -1.39
C SER A 279 30.18 13.11 0.11
N LEU A 280 29.08 13.14 0.87
CA LEU A 280 29.04 12.85 2.30
C LEU A 280 28.27 11.55 2.57
N GLY A 281 28.31 10.62 1.61
CA GLY A 281 27.73 9.29 1.77
C GLY A 281 28.45 8.47 2.83
N LYS A 282 27.74 7.53 3.46
CA LYS A 282 28.24 6.74 4.61
C LYS A 282 29.63 6.13 4.40
N LYS A 283 29.89 5.56 3.22
CA LYS A 283 31.20 4.96 2.88
C LYS A 283 32.31 6.01 2.74
N VAL A 284 32.01 7.14 2.11
CA VAL A 284 32.99 8.22 1.90
C VAL A 284 33.39 8.83 3.23
N VAL A 285 32.41 9.14 4.08
CA VAL A 285 32.65 9.68 5.43
C VAL A 285 33.47 8.69 6.28
N ALA A 286 33.19 7.39 6.20
CA ALA A 286 33.95 6.38 6.95
C ALA A 286 35.42 6.28 6.54
N GLU A 287 35.72 6.44 5.24
CA GLU A 287 37.12 6.48 4.77
C GLU A 287 37.80 7.79 5.19
N MET A 288 37.12 8.94 5.06
CA MET A 288 37.68 10.23 5.47
C MET A 288 38.10 10.26 6.94
N ILE A 289 37.32 9.65 7.84
CA ILE A 289 37.63 9.61 9.28
C ILE A 289 39.00 8.97 9.58
N LYS A 290 39.50 8.06 8.73
CA LYS A 290 40.78 7.37 8.97
C LYS A 290 41.99 8.27 8.78
N ASP A 291 41.89 9.21 7.83
CA ASP A 291 43.00 10.06 7.40
C ASP A 291 42.82 11.53 7.85
N ALA A 292 41.64 11.87 8.39
CA ALA A 292 41.35 13.22 8.87
C ALA A 292 42.09 13.54 10.19
N PRO A 293 42.49 14.81 10.38
CA PRO A 293 42.87 15.33 11.69
C PRO A 293 41.80 15.05 12.76
N GLU A 294 42.22 14.95 14.03
CA GLU A 294 41.38 14.46 15.14
C GLU A 294 40.07 15.26 15.32
N ASP A 295 40.15 16.58 15.19
CA ASP A 295 39.02 17.51 15.25
C ASP A 295 38.02 17.28 14.10
N LEU A 296 38.53 17.10 12.88
CA LEU A 296 37.71 16.82 11.69
C LEU A 296 37.11 15.41 11.73
N ALA A 297 37.87 14.43 12.22
CA ALA A 297 37.42 13.07 12.42
C ALA A 297 36.26 13.02 13.44
N GLN A 298 36.31 13.82 14.50
CA GLN A 298 35.22 13.96 15.48
C GLN A 298 33.93 14.47 14.81
N VAL A 299 34.01 15.57 14.06
CA VAL A 299 32.84 16.15 13.36
C VAL A 299 32.25 15.18 12.34
N LEU A 300 33.10 14.51 11.54
CA LEU A 300 32.67 13.52 10.56
C LEU A 300 32.01 12.30 11.22
N SER A 301 32.51 11.88 12.39
CA SER A 301 31.93 10.80 13.20
C SER A 301 30.55 11.18 13.73
N LEU A 302 30.40 12.37 14.31
CA LEU A 302 29.12 12.89 14.80
C LEU A 302 28.08 12.99 13.67
N ARG A 303 28.48 13.51 12.51
CA ARG A 303 27.63 13.55 11.32
C ARG A 303 27.19 12.14 10.88
N GLN A 304 28.09 11.17 10.90
CA GLN A 304 27.78 9.80 10.54
C GLN A 304 26.72 9.21 11.49
N GLN A 305 26.76 9.58 12.77
CA GLN A 305 25.76 9.17 13.75
C GLN A 305 24.39 9.83 13.51
N LEU A 306 24.34 11.12 13.18
CA LEU A 306 23.09 11.81 12.81
C LEU A 306 22.42 11.22 11.56
N ALA A 307 23.23 10.75 10.61
CA ALA A 307 22.75 10.21 9.33
C ALA A 307 22.23 8.75 9.41
N LYS A 308 22.13 8.14 10.60
CA LYS A 308 21.63 6.76 10.76
C LYS A 308 20.15 6.67 10.36
N SER A 309 19.83 5.78 9.43
CA SER A 309 18.48 5.56 8.91
C SER A 309 17.71 4.42 9.60
N SER A 310 18.34 3.70 10.54
CA SER A 310 17.72 2.55 11.24
C SER A 310 16.48 2.94 12.03
N VAL A 311 16.44 4.15 12.59
CA VAL A 311 15.31 4.61 13.41
C VAL A 311 14.12 5.08 12.57
N ASN A 312 14.34 5.47 11.31
CA ASN A 312 13.22 5.81 10.41
C ASN A 312 12.27 4.62 10.23
N ARG A 313 12.81 3.40 10.16
CA ARG A 313 11.99 2.16 10.10
C ARG A 313 11.21 1.93 11.39
N VAL A 314 11.79 2.25 12.54
CA VAL A 314 11.14 2.13 13.85
C VAL A 314 10.01 3.16 13.99
N GLY A 315 10.21 4.38 13.49
CA GLY A 315 9.20 5.44 13.47
C GLY A 315 7.99 5.17 12.56
N GLU A 316 8.10 4.25 11.59
CA GLU A 316 6.98 3.83 10.73
C GLU A 316 6.08 2.77 11.39
N ILE A 317 6.58 2.04 12.40
CA ILE A 317 5.84 0.97 13.08
C ILE A 317 4.47 1.44 13.61
N PRO A 318 4.36 2.59 14.31
CA PRO A 318 3.08 3.06 14.82
C PRO A 318 2.03 3.33 13.72
N LEU A 319 2.47 3.66 12.50
CA LEU A 319 1.58 3.96 11.36
C LEU A 319 0.97 2.69 10.74
N ARG A 320 1.56 1.52 11.00
CA ARG A 320 1.18 0.23 10.39
C ARG A 320 0.62 -0.79 11.40
N ARG A 321 0.36 -0.36 12.64
CA ARG A 321 -0.04 -1.24 13.76
C ARG A 321 -1.54 -1.53 13.77
N GLU A 322 -2.01 -2.73 13.51
CA GLU A 322 -3.43 -3.04 13.70
C GLU A 322 -3.74 -3.27 15.19
N ILE A 323 -4.90 -2.80 15.67
CA ILE A 323 -5.30 -3.00 17.07
C ILE A 323 -6.23 -4.20 17.11
N SER A 324 -5.69 -5.38 17.42
CA SER A 324 -6.50 -6.53 17.81
C SER A 324 -6.80 -6.46 19.31
N THR A 325 -7.95 -6.99 19.73
CA THR A 325 -8.47 -6.95 21.11
C THR A 325 -7.59 -7.63 22.15
N SER A 326 -6.54 -8.34 21.73
CA SER A 326 -5.60 -9.02 22.62
C SER A 326 -4.12 -8.61 22.45
N HIS A 327 -3.69 -8.14 21.27
CA HIS A 327 -2.27 -7.86 20.95
C HIS A 327 -2.11 -6.81 19.83
N THR A 328 -0.99 -6.08 19.81
CA THR A 328 -0.64 -5.17 18.70
C THR A 328 0.22 -5.90 17.66
N THR A 329 -0.29 -6.05 16.46
CA THR A 329 0.43 -6.64 15.32
C THR A 329 0.80 -5.57 14.30
N VAL A 330 2.02 -5.62 13.77
CA VAL A 330 2.47 -4.78 12.65
C VAL A 330 2.46 -5.63 11.39
N ARG A 331 1.77 -5.17 10.36
CA ARG A 331 1.73 -5.85 9.07
C ARG A 331 2.62 -5.13 8.07
N THR A 332 3.48 -5.88 7.40
CA THR A 332 4.30 -5.34 6.32
C THR A 332 3.44 -5.14 5.09
N VAL A 333 3.68 -4.05 4.37
CA VAL A 333 3.17 -3.89 3.02
C VAL A 333 4.11 -4.69 2.13
N PRO A 334 3.65 -5.66 1.31
CA PRO A 334 4.50 -6.19 0.26
C PRO A 334 4.95 -5.02 -0.62
N TYR A 335 6.21 -5.05 -1.04
CA TYR A 335 6.90 -3.98 -1.78
C TYR A 335 6.18 -3.58 -3.11
N THR A 336 5.14 -4.32 -3.50
CA THR A 336 4.34 -4.17 -4.71
C THR A 336 3.09 -3.30 -4.58
N ALA A 337 2.58 -3.01 -3.37
CA ALA A 337 1.32 -2.24 -3.22
C ALA A 337 1.44 -0.73 -3.51
N VAL A 338 2.64 -0.23 -3.85
CA VAL A 338 2.90 1.21 -4.00
C VAL A 338 2.77 1.69 -5.46
N GLN A 339 2.57 0.79 -6.44
CA GLN A 339 2.59 1.16 -7.87
C GLN A 339 1.24 1.26 -8.57
N SER A 340 0.10 0.97 -7.93
CA SER A 340 -1.21 1.01 -8.61
C SER A 340 -2.22 2.07 -8.10
N THR A 341 -1.89 2.89 -7.09
CA THR A 341 -2.73 4.04 -6.66
C THR A 341 -2.21 5.39 -7.15
#